data_AF-T1C2S3-F1
#
_entry.id   AF-T1C2S3-F1
#
_cell.length_a   1.000
_cell.length_b   1.000
_cell.length_c   1.000
_cell.angle_alpha   90.00
_cell.angle_beta   90.00
_cell.angle_gamma   90.00
#
_symmetry.space_group_name_H-M   'P 1'
#
loop_
_entity.id
_entity.type
_entity.pdbx_description
1 polymer ?
#
loop_
_entity_poly.entity_id
_entity_poly.type
_entity_poly.pdbx_seq_one_letter_code
_entity_poly.pdbx_strand_id
1 'polypeptide(L)'
;RINGTIRALEFYGGVTQLIVPDNPKALIANPDRYEPRSNDTVLDFARHYGTSVLPARTYSPQDKAKVESAVQVVGRWIMARLRHHRFTTVNEVDEEITPLLERLNHKPFQKLPGSRASTFAVLDAPALQPLPVQRYEIAHFKSAKVHIDYHIEVNGHRYSVPHALIGQELEARITACVVEILHRGQRVASH
;
A
#
# COMPACT_ATOMS: atom_id res chain seq x y z
N ARG A 1 -3.73 -2.70 2.48
CA ARG A 1 -2.40 -3.22 2.89
C ARG A 1 -1.27 -2.49 2.16
N ILE A 2 -1.24 -2.48 0.82
CA ILE A 2 -0.27 -1.69 0.04
C ILE A 2 -0.36 -0.19 0.37
N ASN A 3 -1.56 0.38 0.50
CA ASN A 3 -1.71 1.79 0.90
C ASN A 3 -1.05 2.12 2.26
N GLY A 4 -1.12 1.18 3.22
CA GLY A 4 -0.44 1.33 4.50
C GLY A 4 1.09 1.30 4.34
N THR A 5 1.60 0.43 3.47
CA THR A 5 3.01 0.38 3.12
C THR A 5 3.46 1.68 2.43
N ILE A 6 2.70 2.22 1.47
CA ILE A 6 2.99 3.51 0.82
C ILE A 6 3.13 4.62 1.86
N ARG A 7 2.13 4.76 2.73
CA ARG A 7 2.16 5.77 3.81
C ARG A 7 3.35 5.59 4.75
N ALA A 8 3.75 4.34 5.01
CA ALA A 8 4.94 4.07 5.82
C ALA A 8 6.24 4.49 5.12
N LEU A 9 6.40 4.20 3.82
CA LEU A 9 7.56 4.64 3.05
C LEU A 9 7.64 6.18 2.99
N GLU A 10 6.50 6.84 2.79
CA GLU A 10 6.38 8.30 2.84
C GLU A 10 6.76 8.86 4.22
N PHE A 11 6.29 8.24 5.30
CA PHE A 11 6.63 8.61 6.67
C PHE A 11 8.14 8.49 6.96
N TYR A 12 8.78 7.42 6.47
CA TYR A 12 10.22 7.23 6.64
C TYR A 12 11.06 8.06 5.66
N GLY A 13 10.43 8.70 4.67
CA GLY A 13 11.12 9.54 3.68
C GLY A 13 11.97 8.76 2.67
N GLY A 14 11.73 7.46 2.52
CA GLY A 14 12.56 6.61 1.66
C GLY A 14 12.05 5.17 1.53
N VAL A 15 12.68 4.41 0.64
CA VAL A 15 12.32 3.04 0.31
C VAL A 15 13.38 2.06 0.83
N THR A 16 12.96 1.00 1.50
CA THR A 16 13.86 -0.12 1.86
C THR A 16 14.10 -1.01 0.65
N GLN A 17 15.25 -1.69 0.59
CA GLN A 17 15.51 -2.66 -0.48
C GLN A 17 14.61 -3.90 -0.40
N LEU A 18 14.12 -4.20 0.79
CA LEU A 18 13.31 -5.38 1.07
C LEU A 18 12.15 -5.04 2.02
N ILE A 19 10.96 -5.49 1.67
CA ILE A 19 9.75 -5.44 2.49
C ILE A 19 9.28 -6.87 2.75
N VAL A 20 9.11 -7.20 4.02
CA VAL A 20 8.67 -8.52 4.47
C VAL A 20 7.28 -8.40 5.11
N PRO A 21 6.18 -8.67 4.37
CA PRO A 21 4.84 -8.62 4.92
C PRO A 21 4.59 -9.79 5.89
N ASP A 22 4.05 -9.48 7.06
CA ASP A 22 3.71 -10.46 8.12
C ASP A 22 2.58 -11.43 7.73
N ASN A 23 1.75 -11.05 6.75
CA ASN A 23 0.72 -11.93 6.19
C ASN A 23 0.84 -12.01 4.66
N PRO A 24 1.72 -12.89 4.15
CA PRO A 24 1.97 -13.00 2.73
C PRO A 24 0.73 -13.44 1.96
N LYS A 25 -0.18 -14.22 2.54
CA LYS A 25 -1.39 -14.69 1.82
C LYS A 25 -2.35 -13.55 1.42
N ALA A 26 -2.44 -12.47 2.18
CA ALA A 26 -3.29 -11.34 1.77
C ALA A 26 -2.52 -10.16 1.13
N LEU A 27 -1.24 -10.36 0.83
CA LEU A 27 -0.55 -9.68 -0.28
C LEU A 27 -0.50 -10.56 -1.54
N ILE A 28 -0.49 -11.90 -1.39
CA ILE A 28 -0.05 -12.88 -2.39
C ILE A 28 -1.03 -14.08 -2.53
N ALA A 29 -2.36 -13.92 -2.39
CA ALA A 29 -3.27 -15.04 -2.71
C ALA A 29 -4.65 -14.61 -3.22
N ASN A 30 -4.94 -14.89 -4.51
CA ASN A 30 -5.63 -16.11 -4.97
C ASN A 30 -5.40 -16.30 -6.49
N PRO A 31 -5.26 -17.53 -7.02
CA PRO A 31 -5.23 -17.79 -8.45
C PRO A 31 -6.67 -17.82 -8.97
N ASP A 32 -7.23 -16.66 -9.32
CA ASP A 32 -8.43 -16.65 -10.16
C ASP A 32 -7.99 -16.73 -11.62
N ARG A 33 -8.46 -17.75 -12.33
CA ARG A 33 -8.03 -18.08 -13.71
C ARG A 33 -8.42 -17.00 -14.72
N TYR A 34 -9.28 -16.06 -14.31
CA TYR A 34 -9.73 -14.91 -15.08
C TYR A 34 -9.31 -13.55 -14.48
N GLU A 35 -8.78 -13.50 -13.25
CA GLU A 35 -8.37 -12.26 -12.57
C GLU A 35 -7.02 -12.41 -11.83
N PRO A 36 -5.87 -12.20 -12.49
CA PRO A 36 -4.58 -12.17 -11.82
C PRO A 36 -4.41 -10.77 -11.20
N ARG A 37 -4.73 -10.55 -9.92
CA ARG A 37 -4.78 -9.15 -9.41
C ARG A 37 -3.97 -8.86 -8.16
N SER A 38 -3.85 -9.80 -7.22
CA SER A 38 -3.08 -9.55 -5.99
C SER A 38 -1.57 -9.54 -6.25
N ASN A 39 -1.08 -10.50 -7.04
CA ASN A 39 0.35 -10.68 -7.29
C ASN A 39 0.91 -9.57 -8.22
N ASP A 40 0.13 -9.18 -9.23
CA ASP A 40 0.55 -8.15 -10.19
C ASP A 40 0.59 -6.76 -9.56
N THR A 41 -0.37 -6.42 -8.69
CA THR A 41 -0.34 -5.14 -7.94
C THR A 41 0.86 -5.05 -7.00
N VAL A 42 1.27 -6.17 -6.37
CA VAL A 42 2.46 -6.20 -5.50
C VAL A 42 3.74 -6.10 -6.33
N LEU A 43 3.79 -6.75 -7.49
CA LEU A 43 4.94 -6.69 -8.38
C LEU A 43 5.09 -5.30 -9.01
N ASP A 44 3.99 -4.68 -9.41
CA ASP A 44 3.96 -3.31 -9.93
C ASP A 44 4.39 -2.31 -8.85
N PHE A 45 3.85 -2.43 -7.64
CA PHE A 45 4.31 -1.68 -6.47
C PHE A 45 5.82 -1.84 -6.21
N ALA A 46 6.31 -3.09 -6.23
CA ALA A 46 7.72 -3.41 -6.03
C ALA A 46 8.61 -2.75 -7.08
N ARG A 47 8.19 -2.77 -8.35
CA ARG A 47 8.87 -2.10 -9.47
C ARG A 47 8.85 -0.58 -9.31
N HIS A 48 7.69 0.01 -9.00
CA HIS A 48 7.52 1.46 -8.85
C HIS A 48 8.43 2.05 -7.79
N TYR A 49 8.56 1.37 -6.64
CA TYR A 49 9.42 1.82 -5.55
C TYR A 49 10.85 1.26 -5.62
N GLY A 50 11.17 0.37 -6.55
CA GLY A 50 12.50 -0.26 -6.64
C GLY A 50 12.82 -1.16 -5.44
N THR A 51 11.81 -1.76 -4.80
CA THR A 51 11.94 -2.64 -3.63
C THR A 51 11.64 -4.09 -4.01
N SER A 52 12.16 -5.04 -3.24
CA SER A 52 11.68 -6.42 -3.26
C SER A 52 10.61 -6.64 -2.19
N VAL A 53 9.59 -7.44 -2.49
CA VAL A 53 8.60 -7.90 -1.51
C VAL A 53 8.79 -9.40 -1.34
N LEU A 54 9.39 -9.84 -0.23
CA LEU A 54 9.56 -11.26 0.06
C LEU A 54 8.54 -11.70 1.10
N PRO A 55 7.68 -12.69 0.80
CA PRO A 55 6.79 -13.24 1.81
C PRO A 55 7.59 -13.70 3.04
N ALA A 56 7.12 -13.33 4.23
CA ALA A 56 7.69 -13.85 5.47
C ALA A 56 7.66 -15.39 5.41
N ARG A 57 8.81 -16.04 5.64
CA ARG A 57 8.85 -17.51 5.74
C ARG A 57 7.99 -17.92 6.93
N THR A 58 7.11 -18.90 6.73
CA THR A 58 6.41 -19.56 7.84
C THR A 58 7.48 -20.08 8.80
N TYR A 59 7.40 -19.71 10.09
CA TYR A 59 8.37 -20.08 11.14
C TYR A 59 9.75 -19.38 11.12
N SER A 60 9.84 -18.06 10.90
CA SER A 60 10.98 -17.25 11.40
C SER A 60 10.62 -16.63 12.77
N PRO A 61 10.85 -17.33 13.90
CA PRO A 61 10.40 -16.88 15.22
C PRO A 61 11.05 -15.56 15.68
N GLN A 62 12.24 -15.23 15.19
CA GLN A 62 12.98 -14.03 15.63
C GLN A 62 12.38 -12.73 15.05
N ASP A 63 12.06 -12.73 13.75
CA ASP A 63 11.49 -11.54 13.09
C ASP A 63 10.07 -11.27 13.61
N LYS A 64 9.30 -12.35 13.80
CA LYS A 64 7.96 -12.28 14.36
C LYS A 64 7.93 -11.71 15.78
N ALA A 65 8.84 -12.16 16.65
CA ALA A 65 8.92 -11.66 18.02
C ALA A 65 9.21 -10.14 18.09
N LYS A 66 10.05 -9.61 17.19
CA LYS A 66 10.32 -8.16 17.10
C LYS A 66 9.09 -7.38 16.65
N VAL A 67 8.36 -7.88 15.65
CA VAL A 67 7.11 -7.26 15.16
C VAL A 67 6.05 -7.23 16.26
N GLU A 68 5.82 -8.35 16.95
CA GLU A 68 4.85 -8.44 18.04
C GLU A 68 5.20 -7.49 19.19
N SER A 69 6.47 -7.40 19.57
CA SER A 69 6.94 -6.46 20.59
C SER A 69 6.69 -5.00 20.19
N ALA A 70 6.97 -4.65 18.92
CA ALA A 70 6.70 -3.32 18.40
C ALA A 70 5.19 -2.98 18.43
N VAL A 71 4.33 -3.93 18.03
CA VAL A 71 2.87 -3.78 18.08
C VAL A 71 2.39 -3.57 19.51
N GLN A 72 2.91 -4.32 20.48
CA GLN A 72 2.58 -4.14 21.90
C GLN A 72 2.99 -2.76 22.43
N VAL A 73 4.15 -2.25 22.00
CA VAL A 73 4.62 -0.90 22.36
C VAL A 73 3.66 0.16 21.81
N VAL A 74 3.31 0.08 20.52
CA VAL A 74 2.33 1.01 19.91
C VAL A 74 0.97 0.91 20.60
N GLY A 75 0.49 -0.30 20.87
CA GLY A 75 -0.77 -0.53 21.58
C GLY A 75 -0.78 0.13 22.97
N ARG A 76 0.30 -0.01 23.74
CA ARG A 76 0.41 0.59 25.07
C ARG A 76 0.56 2.11 25.03
N TRP A 77 1.35 2.63 24.10
CA TRP A 77 1.73 4.04 24.12
C TRP A 77 0.80 4.95 23.33
N ILE A 78 0.10 4.42 22.34
CA ILE A 78 -0.81 5.17 21.47
C ILE A 78 -2.24 4.72 21.71
N MET A 79 -2.58 3.47 21.40
CA MET A 79 -3.97 2.99 21.45
C MET A 79 -4.58 3.10 22.86
N ALA A 80 -3.84 2.73 23.90
CA ALA A 80 -4.33 2.83 25.27
C ALA A 80 -4.59 4.28 25.71
N ARG A 81 -3.87 5.27 25.16
CA ARG A 81 -4.12 6.69 25.47
C ARG A 81 -5.37 7.22 24.78
N LEU A 82 -5.63 6.75 23.57
CA LEU A 82 -6.80 7.15 22.78
C LEU A 82 -8.07 6.32 23.10
N ARG A 83 -8.00 5.33 24.01
CA ARG A 83 -9.08 4.35 24.25
C ARG A 83 -10.44 4.93 24.66
N HIS A 84 -10.47 6.16 25.15
CA HIS A 84 -11.68 6.87 25.59
C HIS A 84 -12.05 8.03 24.67
N HIS A 85 -11.30 8.25 23.60
CA HIS A 85 -11.59 9.26 22.59
C HIS A 85 -12.57 8.67 21.58
N ARG A 86 -13.54 9.48 21.15
CA ARG A 86 -14.45 9.12 20.06
C ARG A 86 -14.10 9.99 18.87
N PHE A 87 -13.83 9.34 17.75
CA PHE A 87 -13.48 9.97 16.49
C PHE A 87 -14.65 9.86 15.53
N THR A 88 -14.84 10.88 14.71
CA THR A 88 -15.86 10.91 13.66
C THR A 88 -15.27 10.71 12.27
N THR A 89 -13.97 10.99 12.12
CA THR A 89 -13.24 10.80 10.86
C THR A 89 -11.90 10.10 11.06
N VAL A 90 -11.35 9.51 9.99
CA VAL A 90 -10.00 8.93 10.01
C VAL A 90 -8.93 10.00 10.15
N ASN A 91 -9.15 11.21 9.62
CA ASN A 91 -8.20 12.31 9.74
C ASN A 91 -8.01 12.74 11.20
N GLU A 92 -9.08 12.81 11.99
CA GLU A 92 -8.98 13.09 13.44
C GLU A 92 -8.14 12.04 14.17
N VAL A 93 -8.23 10.77 13.75
CA VAL A 93 -7.39 9.69 14.31
C VAL A 93 -5.93 9.94 13.96
N ASP A 94 -5.63 10.26 12.69
CA ASP A 94 -4.26 10.54 12.23
C ASP A 94 -3.67 11.78 12.95
N GLU A 95 -4.47 12.82 13.17
CA GLU A 95 -4.11 14.04 13.92
C GLU A 95 -3.75 13.74 15.38
N GLU A 96 -4.55 12.93 16.09
CA GLU A 96 -4.27 12.55 17.48
C GLU A 96 -3.12 11.54 17.63
N ILE A 97 -2.93 10.66 16.64
CA ILE A 97 -1.82 9.69 16.65
C ILE A 97 -0.47 10.39 16.44
N THR A 98 -0.41 11.40 15.58
CA THR A 98 0.83 12.10 15.19
C THR A 98 1.69 12.55 16.39
N PRO A 99 1.18 13.35 17.34
CA PRO A 99 1.98 13.79 18.49
C PRO A 99 2.34 12.62 19.44
N LEU A 100 1.50 11.59 19.54
CA LEU A 100 1.81 10.40 20.36
C LEU A 100 2.94 9.56 19.75
N LEU A 101 2.93 9.42 18.42
CA LEU A 101 3.97 8.73 17.66
C LEU A 101 5.31 9.47 17.77
N GLU A 102 5.30 10.79 17.62
CA GLU A 102 6.51 11.61 17.78
C GLU A 102 7.12 11.45 19.18
N ARG A 103 6.29 11.53 20.23
CA ARG A 103 6.72 11.30 21.63
C ARG A 103 7.26 9.90 21.83
N LEU A 104 6.63 8.88 21.23
CA LEU A 104 7.08 7.49 21.33
C LEU A 104 8.45 7.28 20.65
N ASN A 105 8.66 7.92 19.50
CA ASN A 105 9.89 7.80 18.72
C ASN A 105 11.07 8.50 19.41
N HIS A 106 10.83 9.63 20.07
CA HIS A 106 11.86 10.37 20.82
C HIS A 106 12.10 9.84 22.24
N LYS A 107 11.20 9.00 22.76
CA LYS A 107 11.36 8.43 24.10
C LYS A 107 12.65 7.61 24.20
N PRO A 108 13.51 7.87 25.21
CA PRO A 108 14.72 7.09 25.42
C PRO A 108 14.44 5.60 25.64
N PHE A 109 15.34 4.75 25.15
CA PHE A 109 15.33 3.34 25.46
C PHE A 109 15.65 3.10 26.94
N GLN A 110 15.22 1.95 27.47
CA GLN A 110 15.49 1.57 28.86
C GLN A 110 16.88 0.94 29.06
N LYS A 111 17.36 0.19 28.07
CA LYS A 111 18.58 -0.64 28.17
C LYS A 111 19.65 -0.28 27.13
N LEU A 112 19.41 0.75 26.33
CA LEU A 112 20.28 1.17 25.23
C LEU A 112 20.36 2.71 25.24
N PRO A 113 21.46 3.30 24.76
CA PRO A 113 21.55 4.75 24.57
C PRO A 113 20.64 5.19 23.42
N GLY A 114 20.18 6.45 23.49
CA GLY A 114 19.37 7.07 22.45
C GLY A 114 17.88 6.68 22.48
N SER A 115 17.23 6.84 21.34
CA SER A 115 15.80 6.63 21.10
C SER A 115 15.57 5.99 19.72
N ARG A 116 14.33 5.63 19.40
CA ARG A 116 13.98 5.10 18.07
C ARG A 116 14.32 6.09 16.97
N ALA A 117 14.03 7.38 17.20
CA ALA A 117 14.35 8.45 16.27
C ALA A 117 15.86 8.58 16.04
N SER A 118 16.69 8.55 17.10
CA SER A 118 18.15 8.66 16.92
C SER A 118 18.74 7.43 16.25
N THR A 119 18.25 6.23 16.57
CA THR A 119 18.70 4.99 15.91
C THR A 119 18.33 4.99 14.43
N PHE A 120 17.09 5.37 14.09
CA PHE A 120 16.65 5.50 12.71
C PHE A 120 17.53 6.48 11.92
N ALA A 121 17.78 7.68 12.48
CA ALA A 121 18.59 8.70 11.82
C ALA A 121 20.03 8.25 11.52
N VAL A 122 20.63 7.44 12.40
CA VAL A 122 22.03 6.99 12.27
C VAL A 122 22.16 5.73 11.42
N LEU A 123 21.21 4.79 11.52
CA LEU A 123 21.34 3.46 10.91
C LEU A 123 20.45 3.28 9.68
N ASP A 124 19.17 3.60 9.80
CA ASP A 124 18.17 3.24 8.80
C ASP A 124 18.05 4.31 7.70
N ALA A 125 17.94 5.58 8.08
CA ALA A 125 17.76 6.70 7.15
C ALA A 125 18.85 6.77 6.05
N PRO A 126 20.15 6.58 6.35
CA PRO A 126 21.19 6.58 5.31
C PRO A 126 21.13 5.36 4.38
N ALA A 127 20.46 4.27 4.78
CA ALA A 127 20.34 3.05 4.00
C ALA A 127 19.09 3.04 3.08
N LEU A 128 18.22 4.04 3.22
CA LEU A 128 17.02 4.16 2.38
C LEU A 128 17.36 4.62 0.97
N GLN A 129 16.65 4.06 0.00
CA GLN A 129 16.59 4.59 -1.36
C GLN A 129 15.65 5.81 -1.41
N PRO A 130 15.85 6.76 -2.33
CA PRO A 130 14.95 7.89 -2.47
C PRO A 130 13.54 7.44 -2.85
N LEU A 131 12.53 8.21 -2.42
CA LEU A 131 11.16 8.02 -2.91
C LEU A 131 11.07 8.39 -4.40
N PRO A 132 10.27 7.67 -5.20
CA PRO A 132 9.95 8.10 -6.56
C PRO A 132 9.20 9.44 -6.54
N VAL A 133 9.42 10.26 -7.57
CA VAL A 133 8.80 11.60 -7.71
C VAL A 133 7.28 11.50 -7.71
N GLN A 134 6.74 10.45 -8.33
CA GLN A 134 5.31 10.18 -8.38
C GLN A 134 4.94 9.16 -7.32
N ARG A 135 3.89 9.47 -6.56
CA ARG A 135 3.28 8.52 -5.63
C ARG A 135 2.73 7.32 -6.40
N TYR A 136 2.91 6.12 -5.86
CA TYR A 136 2.27 4.95 -6.44
C TYR A 136 0.76 5.06 -6.33
N GLU A 137 0.10 4.92 -7.47
CA GLU A 137 -1.35 4.93 -7.55
C GLU A 137 -1.86 3.48 -7.58
N ILE A 138 -2.57 3.09 -6.54
CA ILE A 138 -3.16 1.75 -6.47
C ILE A 138 -4.25 1.64 -7.53
N ALA A 139 -4.00 0.83 -8.54
CA ALA A 139 -4.96 0.48 -9.56
C ALA A 139 -5.57 -0.90 -9.34
N HIS A 140 -6.84 -1.05 -9.67
CA HIS A 140 -7.51 -2.33 -9.86
C HIS A 140 -7.78 -2.48 -11.35
N PHE A 141 -7.45 -3.62 -11.91
CA PHE A 141 -7.72 -3.90 -13.32
C PHE A 141 -9.04 -4.67 -13.42
N LYS A 142 -9.83 -4.45 -14.48
CA LYS A 142 -11.04 -5.25 -14.77
C LYS A 142 -11.19 -5.45 -16.27
N SER A 143 -11.24 -6.70 -16.72
CA SER A 143 -11.60 -7.00 -18.10
C SER A 143 -13.10 -6.81 -18.32
N ALA A 144 -13.46 -6.11 -19.40
CA ALA A 144 -14.85 -5.87 -19.78
C ALA A 144 -14.99 -5.86 -21.31
N LYS A 145 -16.05 -6.52 -21.79
CA LYS A 145 -16.40 -6.50 -23.21
C LYS A 145 -17.15 -5.21 -23.56
N VAL A 146 -16.77 -4.59 -24.66
CA VAL A 146 -17.47 -3.41 -25.20
C VAL A 146 -18.84 -3.82 -25.72
N HIS A 147 -19.88 -3.22 -25.16
CA HIS A 147 -21.26 -3.44 -25.56
C HIS A 147 -21.58 -2.71 -26.89
N ILE A 148 -22.69 -3.08 -27.54
CA ILE A 148 -23.05 -2.55 -28.88
C ILE A 148 -23.26 -1.03 -28.90
N ASP A 149 -23.57 -0.46 -27.74
CA ASP A 149 -23.70 0.98 -27.51
C ASP A 149 -22.35 1.65 -27.17
N TYR A 150 -21.21 1.08 -27.58
CA TYR A 150 -19.85 1.62 -27.39
C TYR A 150 -19.46 1.94 -25.92
N HIS A 151 -20.08 1.26 -24.94
CA HIS A 151 -19.73 1.40 -23.53
C HIS A 151 -19.17 0.09 -22.94
N ILE A 152 -18.35 0.23 -21.90
CA ILE A 152 -18.01 -0.86 -20.98
C ILE A 152 -18.61 -0.60 -19.60
N GLU A 153 -18.93 -1.66 -18.86
CA GLU A 153 -19.46 -1.55 -17.51
C GLU A 153 -18.41 -1.87 -16.44
N VAL A 154 -18.13 -0.88 -15.60
CA VAL A 154 -17.20 -0.98 -14.47
C VAL A 154 -17.94 -0.55 -13.20
N ASN A 155 -18.05 -1.48 -12.24
CA ASN A 155 -18.71 -1.27 -10.94
C ASN A 155 -20.12 -0.65 -11.05
N GLY A 156 -20.93 -1.06 -12.04
CA GLY A 156 -22.28 -0.54 -12.27
C GLY A 156 -22.34 0.80 -13.01
N HIS A 157 -21.19 1.38 -13.38
CA HIS A 157 -21.10 2.59 -14.19
C HIS A 157 -20.69 2.25 -15.63
N ARG A 158 -21.25 2.97 -16.60
CA ARG A 158 -20.94 2.80 -18.03
C ARG A 158 -19.95 3.88 -18.47
N TYR A 159 -18.86 3.46 -19.09
CA TYR A 159 -17.82 4.34 -19.62
C TYR A 159 -17.75 4.18 -21.13
N SER A 160 -17.80 5.30 -21.85
CA SER A 160 -17.73 5.30 -23.31
C SER A 160 -16.32 4.97 -23.79
N VAL A 161 -16.24 4.26 -24.91
CA VAL A 161 -14.99 3.90 -25.58
C VAL A 161 -15.12 4.19 -27.08
N PRO A 162 -14.01 4.25 -27.84
CA PRO A 162 -14.09 4.39 -29.29
C PRO A 162 -14.98 3.30 -29.91
N HIS A 163 -15.95 3.71 -30.73
CA HIS A 163 -16.94 2.81 -31.36
C HIS A 163 -16.30 1.67 -32.17
N ALA A 164 -15.09 1.88 -32.70
CA ALA A 164 -14.34 0.85 -33.43
C ALA A 164 -13.97 -0.37 -32.57
N LEU A 165 -14.10 -0.28 -31.25
CA LEU A 165 -13.79 -1.35 -30.30
C LEU A 165 -15.04 -2.15 -29.87
N ILE A 166 -16.22 -1.90 -30.45
CA ILE A 166 -17.44 -2.67 -30.16
C ILE A 166 -17.18 -4.18 -30.29
N GLY A 167 -17.60 -4.95 -29.27
CA GLY A 167 -17.43 -6.40 -29.22
C GLY A 167 -16.03 -6.87 -28.82
N GLN A 168 -15.03 -5.98 -28.70
CA GLN A 168 -13.70 -6.32 -28.20
C GLN A 168 -13.69 -6.41 -26.67
N GLU A 169 -12.72 -7.15 -26.14
CA GLU A 169 -12.42 -7.18 -24.71
C GLU A 169 -11.35 -6.14 -24.39
N LEU A 170 -11.65 -5.25 -23.45
CA LEU A 170 -10.76 -4.19 -22.98
C LEU A 170 -10.44 -4.38 -21.50
N GLU A 171 -9.38 -3.77 -21.03
CA GLU A 171 -8.99 -3.77 -19.62
C GLU A 171 -9.19 -2.37 -19.04
N ALA A 172 -9.99 -2.26 -17.98
CA ALA A 172 -10.16 -1.01 -17.24
C ALA A 172 -9.15 -0.95 -16.09
N ARG A 173 -8.23 0.02 -16.10
CA ARG A 173 -7.37 0.40 -14.98
C ARG A 173 -8.13 1.42 -14.11
N ILE A 174 -8.53 1.00 -12.92
CA ILE A 174 -9.40 1.74 -12.02
C ILE A 174 -8.59 2.21 -10.82
N THR A 175 -8.47 3.51 -10.67
CA THR A 175 -7.75 4.15 -9.57
C THR A 175 -8.75 4.82 -8.62
N ALA A 176 -8.26 5.53 -7.61
CA ALA A 176 -9.15 6.29 -6.71
C ALA A 176 -9.85 7.47 -7.42
N CYS A 177 -9.26 7.99 -8.50
CA CYS A 177 -9.71 9.23 -9.12
C CYS A 177 -10.04 9.10 -10.62
N VAL A 178 -9.53 8.06 -11.28
CA VAL A 178 -9.58 7.91 -12.75
C VAL A 178 -9.89 6.48 -13.14
N VAL A 179 -10.70 6.31 -14.19
CA VAL A 179 -10.92 5.04 -14.88
C VAL A 179 -10.31 5.13 -16.28
N GLU A 180 -9.17 4.46 -16.48
CA GLU A 180 -8.52 4.39 -17.78
C GLU A 180 -8.90 3.09 -18.49
N ILE A 181 -9.23 3.17 -19.77
CA ILE A 181 -9.56 2.00 -20.58
C ILE A 181 -8.39 1.69 -21.48
N LEU A 182 -7.90 0.45 -21.41
CA LEU A 182 -6.75 -0.05 -22.12
C LEU A 182 -7.17 -1.10 -23.15
N HIS A 183 -6.66 -0.98 -24.37
CA HIS A 183 -6.71 -2.02 -25.39
C HIS A 183 -5.29 -2.52 -25.63
N ARG A 184 -5.01 -3.79 -25.28
CA ARG A 184 -3.67 -4.40 -25.43
C ARG A 184 -2.55 -3.57 -24.78
N GLY A 185 -2.81 -3.04 -23.58
CA GLY A 185 -1.86 -2.21 -22.82
C GLY A 185 -1.75 -0.75 -23.27
N GLN A 186 -2.46 -0.33 -24.32
CA GLN A 186 -2.51 1.07 -24.75
C GLN A 186 -3.81 1.74 -24.30
N ARG A 187 -3.70 2.93 -23.70
CA ARG A 187 -4.86 3.69 -23.25
C ARG A 187 -5.67 4.24 -24.43
N VAL A 188 -6.96 3.90 -24.48
CA VAL A 188 -7.93 4.30 -25.50
C VAL A 188 -8.98 5.29 -24.99
N ALA A 189 -9.22 5.34 -23.67
CA ALA A 189 -10.08 6.33 -23.03
C ALA A 189 -9.63 6.57 -21.58
N SER A 190 -10.02 7.73 -21.02
CA SER A 190 -9.81 8.10 -19.62
C SER A 190 -11.03 8.88 -19.16
N HIS A 191 -11.58 8.51 -18.01
CA HIS A 191 -12.76 9.11 -17.39
C HIS A 191 -12.49 9.47 -15.95
#